data_AF-A0A850T1K3-F1
#
_entry.id   AF-A0A850T1K3-F1
#
_cell.length_a   1.000
_cell.length_b   1.000
_cell.length_c   1.000
_cell.angle_alpha   90.00
_cell.angle_beta   90.00
_cell.angle_gamma   90.00
#
_symmetry.space_group_name_H-M   'P 1'
#
loop_
_entity.id
_entity.type
_entity.pdbx_description
1 polymer ?
#
loop_
_entity_poly.entity_id
_entity_poly.type
_entity_poly.pdbx_seq_one_letter_code
_entity_poly.pdbx_strand_id
1 'polypeptide(L)'
;MTARTEAADRPLARVVADISDFANREGSTRAVALVRILIILLVLVKWGEDLAFFSATAPGVVYLSPLFFLAAGAALIGWRTKPALFALTILLAVFYFGYGQRFGVNEWAHHHSYMLLFVVTMLNGAPCEKSYSVDRWLAVRRAARRGEAAPAERGPLWAQSLIILQLAALYFWTAVDKTEWRFLNGERLERIFEWAYAGHPAYALLTQSWLLAASSTAVVIIEYFLAYALLAGRFKRAAFAIALVLHIGFYFFLKVDTYSATMLVIYLIYASPERVHRAIDELQGYGAEGNAAA
;
A
#
# COMPACT_ATOMS: atom_id res chain seq x y z
N MET A 1 -40.21 -20.86 28.47
CA MET A 1 -39.13 -19.85 28.66
C MET A 1 -37.86 -20.19 27.87
N THR A 2 -37.95 -21.03 26.83
CA THR A 2 -36.80 -21.60 26.08
C THR A 2 -36.68 -21.11 24.63
N ALA A 3 -37.70 -20.41 24.09
CA ALA A 3 -37.70 -19.93 22.71
C ALA A 3 -37.10 -18.50 22.54
N ARG A 4 -36.83 -17.78 23.63
CA ARG A 4 -36.35 -16.38 23.58
C ARG A 4 -34.82 -16.28 23.53
N THR A 5 -34.10 -17.33 23.91
CA THR A 5 -32.63 -17.43 23.84
C THR A 5 -32.13 -17.78 22.43
N GLU A 6 -32.85 -18.63 21.67
CA GLU A 6 -32.45 -19.00 20.29
C GLU A 6 -32.48 -17.84 19.28
N ALA A 7 -33.25 -16.78 19.54
CA ALA A 7 -33.35 -15.64 18.62
C ALA A 7 -32.17 -14.65 18.77
N ALA A 8 -31.55 -14.58 19.94
CA ALA A 8 -30.44 -13.67 20.24
C ALA A 8 -29.08 -14.20 19.74
N ASP A 9 -28.95 -15.52 19.54
CA ASP A 9 -27.69 -16.15 19.11
C ASP A 9 -27.46 -16.10 17.59
N ARG A 10 -28.52 -15.90 16.80
CA ARG A 10 -28.45 -15.79 15.33
C ARG A 10 -27.56 -14.65 14.80
N PRO A 11 -27.61 -13.41 15.34
CA PRO A 11 -26.74 -12.33 14.87
C PRO A 11 -25.25 -12.58 15.18
N LEU A 12 -24.93 -13.11 16.37
CA LEU A 12 -23.54 -13.39 16.73
C LEU A 12 -22.96 -14.52 15.87
N ALA A 13 -23.72 -15.61 15.68
CA ALA A 13 -23.31 -16.73 14.83
C ALA A 13 -23.04 -16.28 13.39
N ARG A 14 -23.86 -15.36 12.85
CA ARG A 14 -23.67 -14.79 11.52
C ARG A 14 -22.39 -13.95 11.45
N VAL A 15 -22.15 -13.07 12.42
CA VAL A 15 -20.91 -12.26 12.46
C VAL A 15 -19.67 -13.14 12.55
N VAL A 16 -19.70 -14.18 13.38
CA VAL A 16 -18.59 -15.14 13.50
C VAL A 16 -18.35 -15.88 12.18
N ALA A 17 -19.42 -16.31 11.50
CA ALA A 17 -19.33 -16.93 10.19
C ALA A 17 -18.72 -15.96 9.15
N ASP A 18 -19.21 -14.72 9.09
CA ASP A 18 -18.70 -13.70 8.16
C ASP A 18 -17.21 -13.38 8.41
N ILE A 19 -16.78 -13.30 9.68
CA ILE A 19 -15.37 -13.10 10.05
C ILE A 19 -14.53 -14.32 9.68
N SER A 20 -15.04 -15.53 9.93
CA SER A 20 -14.35 -16.78 9.60
C SER A 20 -14.17 -16.89 8.09
N ASP A 21 -15.22 -16.64 7.31
CA ASP A 21 -15.17 -16.62 5.86
C ASP A 21 -14.17 -15.56 5.38
N PHE A 22 -14.20 -14.36 5.94
CA PHE A 22 -13.23 -13.31 5.64
C PHE A 22 -11.77 -13.74 5.91
N ALA A 23 -11.50 -14.38 7.05
CA ALA A 23 -10.17 -14.82 7.45
C ALA A 23 -9.66 -15.99 6.58
N ASN A 24 -10.56 -16.89 6.17
CA ASN A 24 -10.24 -18.12 5.45
C ASN A 24 -10.27 -17.96 3.92
N ARG A 25 -10.66 -16.81 3.39
CA ARG A 25 -10.62 -16.56 1.94
C ARG A 25 -9.20 -16.59 1.41
N GLU A 26 -8.94 -17.52 0.49
CA GLU A 26 -7.67 -17.65 -0.20
C GLU A 26 -7.73 -17.20 -1.66
N GLY A 27 -6.62 -16.62 -2.12
CA GLY A 27 -6.43 -16.24 -3.52
C GLY A 27 -4.98 -16.28 -3.91
N SER A 28 -4.67 -15.83 -5.14
CA SER A 28 -3.29 -15.82 -5.61
C SER A 28 -2.39 -14.89 -4.78
N THR A 29 -1.17 -15.34 -4.50
CA THR A 29 -0.15 -14.57 -3.78
C THR A 29 0.71 -13.68 -4.67
N ARG A 30 0.54 -13.73 -6.00
CA ARG A 30 1.37 -12.98 -6.95
C ARG A 30 1.22 -11.46 -6.81
N ALA A 31 -0.01 -10.97 -6.68
CA ALA A 31 -0.28 -9.54 -6.51
C ALA A 31 0.40 -8.99 -5.24
N VAL A 32 0.28 -9.70 -4.12
CA VAL A 32 0.90 -9.26 -2.86
C VAL A 32 2.43 -9.42 -2.85
N ALA A 33 2.98 -10.37 -3.59
CA ALA A 33 4.42 -10.46 -3.81
C ALA A 33 4.96 -9.29 -4.66
N LEU A 34 4.23 -8.86 -5.68
CA LEU A 34 4.58 -7.65 -6.45
C LEU A 34 4.50 -6.39 -5.58
N VAL A 35 3.44 -6.26 -4.77
CA VAL A 35 3.34 -5.16 -3.80
C VAL A 35 4.50 -5.20 -2.81
N ARG A 36 4.91 -6.37 -2.30
CA ARG A 36 6.11 -6.49 -1.46
C ARG A 36 7.32 -5.88 -2.17
N ILE A 37 7.62 -6.32 -3.39
CA ILE A 37 8.80 -5.84 -4.14
C ILE A 37 8.75 -4.31 -4.29
N LEU A 38 7.62 -3.79 -4.79
CA LEU A 38 7.47 -2.36 -5.09
C LEU A 38 7.46 -1.48 -3.84
N ILE A 39 6.80 -1.91 -2.75
CA ILE A 39 6.79 -1.18 -1.47
C ILE A 39 8.19 -1.16 -0.86
N ILE A 40 8.95 -2.25 -0.93
CA ILE A 40 10.31 -2.28 -0.38
C ILE A 40 11.24 -1.37 -1.20
N LEU A 41 11.07 -1.30 -2.52
CA LEU A 41 11.78 -0.30 -3.34
C LEU A 41 11.41 1.13 -2.93
N LEU A 42 10.14 1.43 -2.67
CA LEU A 42 9.72 2.75 -2.19
C LEU A 42 10.27 3.08 -0.80
N VAL A 43 10.38 2.08 0.09
CA VAL A 43 11.06 2.23 1.38
C VAL A 43 12.55 2.57 1.18
N LEU A 44 13.23 1.89 0.26
CA LEU A 44 14.62 2.19 -0.08
C LEU A 44 14.77 3.59 -0.70
N VAL A 45 13.84 4.02 -1.55
CA VAL A 45 13.86 5.39 -2.11
C VAL A 45 13.62 6.43 -1.02
N LYS A 46 12.70 6.18 -0.09
CA LYS A 46 12.33 7.16 0.95
C LYS A 46 13.42 7.35 2.01
N TRP A 47 14.10 6.28 2.42
CA TRP A 47 15.06 6.32 3.53
C TRP A 47 16.50 5.98 3.13
N GLY A 48 16.74 5.50 1.91
CA GLY A 48 18.06 5.00 1.50
C GLY A 48 19.14 6.08 1.51
N GLU A 49 18.83 7.30 1.09
CA GLU A 49 19.78 8.41 1.12
C GLU A 49 20.08 8.85 2.56
N ASP A 50 19.04 9.05 3.38
CA ASP A 50 19.16 9.46 4.78
C ASP A 50 19.92 8.44 5.65
N LEU A 51 19.77 7.15 5.33
CA LEU A 51 20.42 6.05 6.03
C LEU A 51 21.72 5.61 5.37
N ALA A 52 22.15 6.23 4.27
CA ALA A 52 23.45 5.93 3.70
C ALA A 52 24.55 6.29 4.71
N PHE A 53 25.61 5.47 4.76
CA PHE A 53 26.67 5.64 5.76
C PHE A 53 27.34 7.02 5.70
N PHE A 54 27.44 7.60 4.50
CA PHE A 54 27.99 8.93 4.28
C PHE A 54 27.04 10.08 4.66
N SER A 55 25.73 9.81 4.80
CA SER A 55 24.70 10.78 5.18
C SER A 55 24.39 10.76 6.68
N ALA A 56 24.91 9.77 7.42
CA ALA A 56 24.57 9.57 8.82
C ALA A 56 25.08 10.72 9.71
N THR A 57 24.16 11.49 10.26
CA THR A 57 24.45 12.64 11.14
C THR A 57 24.46 12.29 12.63
N ALA A 58 24.03 11.08 13.00
CA ALA A 58 23.96 10.63 14.39
C ALA A 58 24.48 9.20 14.56
N PRO A 59 25.15 8.86 15.68
CA PRO A 59 25.68 7.52 15.92
C PRO A 59 24.61 6.41 15.84
N GLY A 60 23.39 6.69 16.33
CA GLY A 60 22.30 5.72 16.23
C GLY A 60 21.94 5.36 14.79
N VAL A 61 22.00 6.32 13.87
CA VAL A 61 21.74 6.08 12.44
C VAL A 61 22.82 5.16 11.86
N VAL A 62 24.09 5.37 12.20
CA VAL A 62 25.22 4.52 11.77
C VAL A 62 24.98 3.04 12.06
N TYR A 63 24.43 2.71 13.24
CA TYR A 63 24.11 1.33 13.61
C TYR A 63 22.83 0.80 12.96
N LEU A 64 21.83 1.66 12.77
CA LEU A 64 20.55 1.28 12.16
C LEU A 64 20.65 1.08 10.64
N SER A 65 21.55 1.81 9.96
CA SER A 65 21.78 1.72 8.52
C SER A 65 22.05 0.30 8.00
N PRO A 66 23.05 -0.45 8.49
CA PRO A 66 23.30 -1.82 8.00
C PRO A 66 22.11 -2.74 8.29
N LEU A 67 21.45 -2.60 9.44
CA LEU A 67 20.26 -3.39 9.77
C LEU A 67 19.11 -3.12 8.79
N PHE A 68 18.92 -1.84 8.43
CA PHE A 68 17.93 -1.42 7.43
C PHE A 68 18.22 -2.01 6.06
N PHE A 69 19.43 -1.83 5.52
CA PHE A 69 19.75 -2.32 4.18
C PHE A 69 19.72 -3.85 4.10
N LEU A 70 20.14 -4.56 5.17
CA LEU A 70 20.03 -6.02 5.22
C LEU A 70 18.57 -6.49 5.30
N ALA A 71 17.76 -5.89 6.16
CA ALA A 71 16.34 -6.25 6.30
C ALA A 71 15.55 -5.92 5.02
N ALA A 72 15.73 -4.72 4.47
CA ALA A 72 15.10 -4.29 3.23
C ALA A 72 15.58 -5.13 2.03
N GLY A 73 16.88 -5.39 1.91
CA GLY A 73 17.42 -6.24 0.84
C GLY A 73 16.89 -7.67 0.90
N ALA A 74 16.85 -8.28 2.09
CA ALA A 74 16.28 -9.61 2.28
C ALA A 74 14.76 -9.64 1.98
N ALA A 75 14.01 -8.63 2.42
CA ALA A 75 12.58 -8.50 2.13
C ALA A 75 12.29 -8.29 0.64
N LEU A 76 13.13 -7.51 -0.05
CA LEU A 76 13.00 -7.22 -1.48
C LEU A 76 13.08 -8.51 -2.30
N ILE A 77 14.15 -9.29 -2.12
CA ILE A 77 14.35 -10.56 -2.83
C ILE A 77 13.49 -11.70 -2.28
N GLY A 78 12.86 -11.49 -1.11
CA GLY A 78 12.06 -12.50 -0.43
C GLY A 78 12.90 -13.67 0.10
N TRP A 79 14.01 -13.37 0.76
CA TRP A 79 14.79 -14.33 1.54
C TRP A 79 14.45 -14.18 3.02
N ARG A 80 14.01 -15.28 3.66
CA ARG A 80 13.51 -15.26 5.06
C ARG A 80 12.45 -14.16 5.20
N THR A 81 11.52 -14.14 4.26
CA THR A 81 10.60 -13.02 4.01
C THR A 81 9.90 -12.54 5.27
N LYS A 82 9.40 -13.46 6.12
CA LYS A 82 8.69 -13.12 7.37
C LYS A 82 9.62 -12.44 8.40
N PRO A 83 10.74 -13.06 8.84
CA PRO A 83 11.72 -12.36 9.67
C PRO A 83 12.21 -11.03 9.10
N ALA A 84 12.47 -10.96 7.79
CA ALA A 84 12.95 -9.74 7.13
C ALA A 84 11.92 -8.60 7.20
N LEU A 85 10.66 -8.89 6.87
CA LEU A 85 9.56 -7.91 6.97
C LEU A 85 9.29 -7.51 8.42
N PHE A 86 9.39 -8.44 9.39
CA PHE A 86 9.25 -8.12 10.80
C PHE A 86 10.36 -7.18 11.29
N ALA A 87 11.63 -7.50 10.98
CA ALA A 87 12.76 -6.64 11.31
C ALA A 87 12.61 -5.25 10.68
N LEU A 88 12.22 -5.20 9.39
CA LEU A 88 11.98 -3.93 8.71
C LEU A 88 10.82 -3.14 9.33
N THR A 89 9.75 -3.81 9.75
CA THR A 89 8.63 -3.16 10.46
C THR A 89 9.12 -2.46 11.73
N ILE A 90 9.94 -3.15 12.54
CA ILE A 90 10.52 -2.56 13.76
C ILE A 90 11.37 -1.34 13.42
N LEU A 91 12.25 -1.46 12.41
CA LEU A 91 13.12 -0.36 11.99
C LEU A 91 12.30 0.86 11.51
N LEU A 92 11.30 0.64 10.67
CA LEU A 92 10.41 1.71 10.21
C LEU A 92 9.61 2.34 11.37
N ALA A 93 9.20 1.55 12.37
CA ALA A 93 8.55 2.08 13.57
C ALA A 93 9.52 2.93 14.42
N VAL A 94 10.79 2.52 14.54
CA VAL A 94 11.84 3.33 15.18
C VAL A 94 12.07 4.64 14.42
N PHE A 95 12.09 4.60 13.09
CA PHE A 95 12.25 5.82 12.28
C PHE A 95 11.04 6.74 12.41
N TYR A 96 9.82 6.21 12.32
CA TYR A 96 8.61 7.02 12.38
C TYR A 96 8.33 7.56 13.79
N PHE A 97 8.22 6.68 14.80
CA PHE A 97 7.85 7.09 16.16
C PHE A 97 9.03 7.61 16.98
N GLY A 98 10.22 7.01 16.82
CA GLY A 98 11.43 7.45 17.51
C GLY A 98 11.98 8.73 16.89
N TYR A 99 12.56 8.63 15.70
CA TYR A 99 13.21 9.78 15.07
C TYR A 99 12.22 10.85 14.60
N GLY A 100 11.15 10.45 13.92
CA GLY A 100 10.14 11.37 13.41
C GLY A 100 9.38 12.09 14.53
N GLN A 101 8.56 11.36 15.27
CA GLN A 101 7.64 11.94 16.26
C GLN A 101 8.35 12.39 17.55
N ARG A 102 9.29 11.59 18.08
CA ARG A 102 9.92 11.87 19.37
C ARG A 102 11.12 12.82 19.27
N PHE A 103 11.96 12.68 18.25
CA PHE A 103 13.16 13.53 18.06
C PHE A 103 12.96 14.67 17.04
N GLY A 104 11.78 14.79 16.43
CA GLY A 104 11.42 15.94 15.59
C GLY A 104 12.04 15.93 14.19
N VAL A 105 12.47 14.77 13.69
CA VAL A 105 12.92 14.62 12.30
C VAL A 105 11.70 14.62 11.38
N ASN A 106 11.16 15.80 11.10
CA ASN A 106 9.85 16.01 10.45
C ASN A 106 9.67 15.20 9.16
N GLU A 107 10.73 15.07 8.36
CA GLU A 107 10.71 14.34 7.09
C GLU A 107 10.39 12.84 7.22
N TRP A 108 10.57 12.28 8.42
CA TRP A 108 10.31 10.88 8.72
C TRP A 108 8.93 10.66 9.33
N ALA A 109 8.28 11.72 9.82
CA ALA A 109 6.99 11.69 10.52
C ALA A 109 5.78 11.97 9.61
N HIS A 110 6.00 12.13 8.30
CA HIS A 110 4.91 12.40 7.36
C HIS A 110 3.97 11.20 7.16
N HIS A 111 2.73 11.50 6.77
CA HIS A 111 1.66 10.50 6.59
C HIS A 111 2.00 9.40 5.56
N HIS A 112 2.84 9.68 4.55
CA HIS A 112 3.29 8.66 3.61
C HIS A 112 4.28 7.67 4.24
N SER A 113 5.14 8.14 5.15
CA SER A 113 6.02 7.28 5.94
C SER A 113 5.21 6.32 6.82
N TYR A 114 4.13 6.82 7.43
CA TYR A 114 3.18 5.98 8.15
C TYR A 114 2.53 4.94 7.25
N MET A 115 2.11 5.32 6.04
CA MET A 115 1.50 4.37 5.11
C MET A 115 2.48 3.26 4.69
N LEU A 116 3.74 3.60 4.41
CA LEU A 116 4.78 2.60 4.12
C LEU A 116 5.00 1.64 5.29
N LEU A 117 5.13 2.18 6.52
CA LEU A 117 5.22 1.37 7.74
C LEU A 117 4.01 0.44 7.88
N PHE A 118 2.79 0.97 7.72
CA PHE A 118 1.56 0.20 7.82
C PHE A 118 1.52 -0.94 6.80
N VAL A 119 1.83 -0.66 5.53
CA VAL A 119 1.79 -1.68 4.47
C VAL A 119 2.86 -2.75 4.71
N VAL A 120 4.08 -2.38 5.09
CA VAL A 120 5.12 -3.36 5.46
C VAL A 120 4.68 -4.23 6.64
N THR A 121 4.01 -3.64 7.63
CA THR A 121 3.43 -4.37 8.77
C THR A 121 2.38 -5.39 8.28
N MET A 122 1.47 -4.97 7.40
CA MET A 122 0.44 -5.86 6.85
C MET A 122 1.03 -6.96 5.95
N LEU A 123 2.10 -6.66 5.20
CA LEU A 123 2.82 -7.64 4.38
C LEU A 123 3.44 -8.76 5.21
N ASN A 124 3.79 -8.49 6.47
CA ASN A 124 4.23 -9.54 7.40
C ASN A 124 3.12 -10.58 7.66
N GLY A 125 1.86 -10.15 7.71
CA GLY A 125 0.69 -11.04 7.78
C GLY A 125 0.33 -11.71 6.45
N ALA A 126 0.76 -11.15 5.32
CA ALA A 126 0.41 -11.65 3.99
C ALA A 126 1.38 -12.75 3.48
N PRO A 127 0.89 -13.80 2.80
CA PRO A 127 1.71 -14.91 2.28
C PRO A 127 2.54 -14.54 1.03
N CYS A 128 3.21 -13.38 1.06
CA CYS A 128 3.99 -12.85 -0.06
C CYS A 128 5.26 -13.65 -0.36
N GLU A 129 5.71 -14.53 0.56
CA GLU A 129 6.81 -15.46 0.35
C GLU A 129 6.47 -16.59 -0.63
N LYS A 130 5.20 -16.83 -0.93
CA LYS A 130 4.77 -17.92 -1.81
C LYS A 130 4.95 -17.62 -3.30
N SER A 131 5.22 -16.37 -3.68
CA SER A 131 5.44 -15.94 -5.07
C SER A 131 6.61 -14.96 -5.17
N TYR A 132 7.31 -14.97 -6.31
CA TYR A 132 8.44 -14.06 -6.63
C TYR A 132 9.43 -13.85 -5.49
N SER A 133 9.85 -14.93 -4.83
CA SER A 133 10.75 -14.88 -3.67
C SER A 133 11.83 -15.96 -3.76
N VAL A 134 12.98 -15.71 -3.14
CA VAL A 134 14.00 -16.74 -2.92
C VAL A 134 13.43 -17.91 -2.10
N ASP A 135 12.60 -17.62 -1.09
CA ASP A 135 11.95 -18.65 -0.27
C ASP A 135 11.12 -19.64 -1.11
N ARG A 136 10.36 -19.12 -2.08
CA ARG A 136 9.56 -19.89 -3.04
C ARG A 136 10.46 -20.71 -3.95
N TRP A 137 11.48 -20.10 -4.53
CA TRP A 137 12.43 -20.79 -5.40
C TRP A 137 13.09 -21.98 -4.70
N LEU A 138 13.51 -21.81 -3.44
CA LEU A 138 14.05 -22.89 -2.61
C LEU A 138 13.00 -23.95 -2.28
N ALA A 139 11.74 -23.57 -2.04
CA ALA A 139 10.65 -24.52 -1.79
C ALA A 139 10.34 -25.39 -3.02
N VAL A 140 10.25 -24.79 -4.21
CA VAL A 140 10.04 -25.51 -5.48
C VAL A 140 11.20 -26.47 -5.77
N ARG A 141 12.45 -26.02 -5.59
CA ARG A 141 13.63 -26.88 -5.76
C ARG A 141 13.62 -28.07 -4.80
N ARG A 142 13.18 -27.87 -3.56
CA ARG A 142 13.06 -28.96 -2.58
C ARG A 142 11.97 -29.96 -2.96
N ALA A 143 10.80 -29.50 -3.38
CA ALA A 143 9.71 -30.37 -3.84
C ALA A 143 10.14 -31.20 -5.06
N ALA A 144 10.77 -30.57 -6.05
CA ALA A 144 11.28 -31.26 -7.23
C ALA A 144 12.29 -32.37 -6.89
N ARG A 145 13.22 -32.13 -5.94
CA ARG A 145 14.17 -33.16 -5.48
C ARG A 145 13.50 -34.34 -4.77
N ARG A 146 12.30 -34.14 -4.23
CA ARG A 146 11.49 -35.17 -3.56
C ARG A 146 10.48 -35.85 -4.49
N GLY A 147 10.40 -35.40 -5.76
CA GLY A 147 9.35 -35.84 -6.68
C GLY A 147 7.94 -35.36 -6.29
N GLU A 148 7.84 -34.31 -5.47
CA GLU A 148 6.58 -33.73 -5.03
C GLU A 148 6.14 -32.61 -5.99
N ALA A 149 4.83 -32.34 -6.05
CA ALA A 149 4.29 -31.20 -6.79
C ALA A 149 4.80 -29.87 -6.20
N ALA A 150 4.95 -28.85 -7.05
CA ALA A 150 5.32 -27.52 -6.59
C ALA A 150 4.25 -26.98 -5.63
N PRO A 151 4.62 -26.36 -4.49
CA PRO A 151 3.63 -25.82 -3.55
C PRO A 151 2.71 -24.80 -4.24
N ALA A 152 1.45 -24.62 -3.81
CA ALA A 152 0.55 -23.67 -4.47
C ALA A 152 0.93 -22.20 -4.21
N GLU A 153 0.71 -21.33 -5.21
CA GLU A 153 0.84 -19.86 -5.08
C GLU A 153 -0.44 -19.20 -4.56
N ARG A 154 -1.00 -19.79 -3.50
CA ARG A 154 -2.26 -19.38 -2.88
C ARG A 154 -2.10 -19.18 -1.38
N GLY A 155 -2.88 -18.27 -0.83
CA GLY A 155 -2.96 -18.08 0.61
C GLY A 155 -3.98 -17.03 1.04
N PRO A 156 -4.09 -16.78 2.35
CA PRO A 156 -5.11 -15.89 2.92
C PRO A 156 -5.03 -14.45 2.41
N LEU A 157 -6.19 -13.85 2.18
CA LEU A 157 -6.36 -12.49 1.64
C LEU A 157 -6.72 -11.44 2.70
N TRP A 158 -6.81 -11.80 3.98
CA TRP A 158 -7.23 -10.85 5.03
C TRP A 158 -6.31 -9.63 5.11
N ALA A 159 -4.99 -9.82 4.99
CA ALA A 159 -4.02 -8.71 5.06
C ALA A 159 -4.21 -7.71 3.90
N GLN A 160 -4.51 -8.22 2.70
CA GLN A 160 -4.86 -7.39 1.54
C GLN A 160 -6.13 -6.56 1.80
N SER A 161 -7.12 -7.17 2.45
CA SER A 161 -8.37 -6.50 2.80
C SER A 161 -8.17 -5.41 3.85
N LEU A 162 -7.28 -5.61 4.83
CA LEU A 162 -6.91 -4.57 5.79
C LEU A 162 -6.14 -3.41 5.15
N ILE A 163 -5.30 -3.70 4.15
CA ILE A 163 -4.65 -2.66 3.35
C ILE A 163 -5.69 -1.82 2.59
N ILE A 164 -6.70 -2.47 1.99
CA ILE A 164 -7.80 -1.77 1.30
C ILE A 164 -8.63 -0.94 2.29
N LEU A 165 -8.92 -1.48 3.48
CA LEU A 165 -9.63 -0.76 4.53
C LEU A 165 -8.86 0.49 4.98
N GLN A 166 -7.55 0.36 5.21
CA GLN A 166 -6.70 1.48 5.55
C GLN A 166 -6.64 2.52 4.43
N LEU A 167 -6.56 2.09 3.17
CA LEU A 167 -6.59 2.98 2.02
C LEU A 167 -7.92 3.76 1.94
N ALA A 168 -9.04 3.07 2.16
CA ALA A 168 -10.35 3.72 2.19
C ALA A 168 -10.48 4.71 3.35
N ALA A 169 -10.01 4.34 4.54
CA ALA A 169 -9.98 5.21 5.71
C ALA A 169 -9.12 6.45 5.45
N LEU A 170 -7.97 6.28 4.80
CA LEU A 170 -7.10 7.38 4.43
C LEU A 170 -7.83 8.37 3.52
N TYR A 171 -8.42 7.91 2.41
CA TYR A 171 -9.17 8.80 1.51
C TYR A 171 -10.34 9.50 2.21
N PHE A 172 -11.04 8.78 3.07
CA PHE A 172 -12.16 9.35 3.81
C PHE A 172 -11.70 10.49 4.73
N TRP A 173 -10.70 10.24 5.57
CA TRP A 173 -10.22 11.23 6.52
C TRP A 173 -9.50 12.40 5.84
N THR A 174 -8.80 12.17 4.72
CA THR A 174 -8.23 13.29 3.94
C THR A 174 -9.32 14.14 3.29
N ALA A 175 -10.41 13.54 2.82
CA ALA A 175 -11.55 14.29 2.28
C ALA A 175 -12.23 15.12 3.37
N VAL A 176 -12.41 14.55 4.57
CA VAL A 176 -12.96 15.25 5.74
C VAL A 176 -12.09 16.45 6.12
N ASP A 177 -10.77 16.28 6.23
CA ASP A 177 -9.84 17.40 6.52
C ASP A 177 -9.93 18.52 5.48
N LYS A 178 -10.17 18.16 4.21
CA LYS A 178 -10.31 19.10 3.09
C LYS A 178 -11.73 19.67 2.94
N THR A 179 -12.69 19.24 3.74
CA THR A 179 -14.07 19.78 3.74
C THR A 179 -14.17 21.01 4.62
N GLU A 180 -13.21 21.92 4.47
CA GLU A 180 -13.21 23.24 5.08
C GLU A 180 -13.24 24.33 4.00
N TRP A 181 -13.84 25.48 4.32
CA TRP A 181 -14.02 26.55 3.34
C TRP A 181 -12.70 27.03 2.71
N ARG A 182 -11.62 27.11 3.50
CA ARG A 182 -10.28 27.51 3.03
C ARG A 182 -9.65 26.54 2.04
N PHE A 183 -10.06 25.27 2.06
CA PHE A 183 -9.60 24.33 1.06
C PHE A 183 -10.50 24.42 -0.19
N LEU A 184 -11.82 24.41 0.01
CA LEU A 184 -12.81 24.42 -1.07
C LEU A 184 -12.79 25.69 -1.92
N ASN A 185 -12.50 26.85 -1.33
CA ASN A 185 -12.33 28.11 -2.07
C ASN A 185 -10.99 28.22 -2.82
N GLY A 186 -10.10 27.23 -2.67
CA GLY A 186 -8.79 27.20 -3.33
C GLY A 186 -7.62 27.81 -2.54
N GLU A 187 -7.84 28.48 -1.41
CA GLU A 187 -6.79 29.22 -0.68
C GLU A 187 -5.61 28.32 -0.26
N ARG A 188 -5.87 27.13 0.28
CA ARG A 188 -4.80 26.18 0.63
C ARG A 188 -4.01 25.70 -0.60
N LEU A 189 -4.70 25.48 -1.72
CA LEU A 189 -4.08 25.01 -2.95
C LEU A 189 -3.26 26.12 -3.62
N GLU A 190 -3.73 27.37 -3.55
CA GLU A 190 -3.01 28.56 -3.98
C GLU A 190 -1.64 28.65 -3.31
N ARG A 191 -1.59 28.52 -1.97
CA ARG A 191 -0.33 28.57 -1.21
C ARG A 191 0.64 27.45 -1.59
N ILE A 192 0.12 26.25 -1.89
CA ILE A 192 0.95 25.13 -2.35
C ILE A 192 1.55 25.46 -3.73
N PHE A 193 0.75 25.98 -4.65
CA PHE A 193 1.22 26.39 -5.97
C PHE A 193 2.14 27.61 -5.93
N GLU A 194 1.92 28.57 -5.03
CA GLU A 194 2.84 29.68 -4.78
C GLU A 194 4.20 29.16 -4.33
N TRP A 195 4.22 28.26 -3.34
CA TRP A 195 5.45 27.66 -2.88
C TRP A 195 6.19 26.87 -3.98
N ALA A 196 5.45 26.12 -4.82
CA ALA A 196 6.05 25.25 -5.83
C ALA A 196 6.35 25.91 -7.18
N TYR A 197 5.62 26.96 -7.57
CA TYR A 197 5.66 27.55 -8.92
C TYR A 197 5.95 29.05 -8.94
N ALA A 198 6.23 29.72 -7.81
CA ALA A 198 6.65 31.12 -7.84
C ALA A 198 7.84 31.32 -8.81
N GLY A 199 7.67 32.22 -9.79
CA GLY A 199 8.66 32.47 -10.84
C GLY A 199 8.64 31.50 -12.04
N HIS A 200 7.79 30.46 -12.02
CA HIS A 200 7.63 29.53 -13.14
C HIS A 200 6.62 30.07 -14.17
N PRO A 201 6.81 29.86 -15.49
CA PRO A 201 5.86 30.33 -16.52
C PRO A 201 4.43 29.83 -16.35
N ALA A 202 4.25 28.63 -15.77
CA ALA A 202 2.94 28.06 -15.50
C ALA A 202 2.19 28.69 -14.31
N TYR A 203 2.86 29.53 -13.51
CA TYR A 203 2.31 30.10 -12.27
C TYR A 203 0.97 30.78 -12.51
N ALA A 204 0.93 31.75 -13.43
CA ALA A 204 -0.26 32.54 -13.72
C ALA A 204 -1.46 31.69 -14.19
N LEU A 205 -1.22 30.54 -14.83
CA LEU A 205 -2.27 29.62 -15.25
C LEU A 205 -2.78 28.80 -14.07
N LEU A 206 -1.87 28.25 -13.25
CA LEU A 206 -2.19 27.33 -12.17
C LEU A 206 -2.81 28.03 -10.95
N THR A 207 -2.56 29.33 -10.76
CA THR A 207 -3.09 30.12 -9.63
C THR A 207 -4.36 30.89 -9.94
N GLN A 208 -5.03 30.62 -11.07
CA GLN A 208 -6.34 31.19 -11.35
C GLN A 208 -7.34 30.73 -10.29
N SER A 209 -7.96 31.66 -9.56
CA SER A 209 -8.79 31.34 -8.38
C SER A 209 -9.95 30.38 -8.68
N TRP A 210 -10.58 30.51 -9.86
CA TRP A 210 -11.66 29.60 -10.27
C TRP A 210 -11.14 28.17 -10.53
N LEU A 211 -9.94 28.03 -11.08
CA LEU A 211 -9.31 26.74 -11.35
C LEU A 211 -8.93 26.06 -10.05
N LEU A 212 -8.39 26.82 -9.09
CA LEU A 212 -8.03 26.35 -7.76
C LEU A 212 -9.27 25.86 -6.99
N ALA A 213 -10.34 26.67 -6.93
CA ALA A 213 -11.58 26.28 -6.26
C ALA A 213 -12.23 25.04 -6.90
N ALA A 214 -12.26 24.97 -8.23
CA ALA A 214 -12.78 23.81 -8.97
C ALA A 214 -11.94 22.55 -8.69
N SER A 215 -10.61 22.67 -8.73
CA SER A 215 -9.69 21.56 -8.49
C SER A 215 -9.77 21.06 -7.04
N SER A 216 -9.80 21.97 -6.06
CA SER A 216 -9.99 21.64 -4.65
C SER A 216 -11.30 20.88 -4.42
N THR A 217 -12.40 21.39 -4.97
CA THR A 217 -13.71 20.75 -4.86
C THR A 217 -13.72 19.37 -5.52
N ALA A 218 -13.14 19.26 -6.72
CA ALA A 218 -13.04 17.99 -7.44
C ALA A 218 -12.25 16.94 -6.65
N VAL A 219 -11.11 17.32 -6.04
CA VAL A 219 -10.30 16.42 -5.21
C VAL A 219 -11.11 15.89 -4.03
N VAL A 220 -11.86 16.74 -3.32
CA VAL A 220 -12.71 16.30 -2.18
C VAL A 220 -13.78 15.30 -2.64
N ILE A 221 -14.49 15.60 -3.73
CA ILE A 221 -15.50 14.69 -4.30
C ILE A 221 -14.86 13.35 -4.69
N ILE A 222 -13.71 13.38 -5.35
CA ILE A 222 -12.98 12.19 -5.77
C ILE A 222 -12.55 11.37 -4.56
N GLU A 223 -11.99 11.99 -3.52
CA GLU A 223 -11.53 11.27 -2.33
C GLU A 223 -12.70 10.60 -1.57
N TYR A 224 -13.84 11.28 -1.39
CA TYR A 224 -15.04 10.64 -0.85
C TYR A 224 -15.54 9.49 -1.72
N PHE A 225 -15.57 9.68 -3.04
CA PHE A 225 -15.94 8.63 -3.98
C PHE A 225 -15.01 7.43 -3.86
N LEU A 226 -13.68 7.63 -3.81
CA LEU A 226 -12.70 6.56 -3.70
C LEU A 226 -12.84 5.80 -2.38
N ALA A 227 -13.02 6.50 -1.27
CA ALA A 227 -13.25 5.87 0.03
C ALA A 227 -14.45 4.91 0.00
N TYR A 228 -15.59 5.36 -0.56
CA TYR A 228 -16.77 4.54 -0.71
C TYR A 228 -16.59 3.40 -1.72
N ALA A 229 -16.05 3.70 -2.91
CA ALA A 229 -15.91 2.77 -4.01
C ALA A 229 -14.99 1.58 -3.68
N LEU A 230 -13.93 1.84 -2.90
CA LEU A 230 -13.02 0.80 -2.41
C LEU A 230 -13.75 -0.25 -1.57
N LEU A 231 -14.64 0.19 -0.67
CA LEU A 231 -15.39 -0.70 0.22
C LEU A 231 -16.59 -1.36 -0.48
N ALA A 232 -17.31 -0.61 -1.30
CA ALA A 232 -18.51 -1.10 -1.98
C ALA A 232 -18.19 -2.16 -3.06
N GLY A 233 -16.99 -2.16 -3.62
CA GLY A 233 -16.52 -3.12 -4.62
C GLY A 233 -17.23 -3.09 -5.99
N ARG A 234 -18.38 -2.39 -6.12
CA ARG A 234 -19.13 -2.22 -7.36
C ARG A 234 -18.40 -1.36 -8.40
N PHE A 235 -17.65 -0.37 -7.93
CA PHE A 235 -17.04 0.66 -8.78
C PHE A 235 -15.55 0.43 -9.06
N LYS A 236 -15.07 -0.82 -8.93
CA LYS A 236 -13.63 -1.17 -8.98
C LYS A 236 -12.86 -0.54 -10.14
N ARG A 237 -13.39 -0.64 -11.36
CA ARG A 237 -12.73 -0.13 -12.57
C ARG A 237 -12.65 1.40 -12.58
N ALA A 238 -13.75 2.07 -12.22
CA ALA A 238 -13.80 3.52 -12.13
C ALA A 238 -12.89 4.05 -11.02
N ALA A 239 -12.93 3.42 -9.83
CA ALA A 239 -12.06 3.77 -8.72
C ALA A 239 -10.58 3.64 -9.07
N PHE A 240 -10.19 2.55 -9.75
CA PHE A 240 -8.81 2.37 -10.21
C PHE A 240 -8.39 3.48 -11.19
N ALA A 241 -9.21 3.76 -12.21
CA ALA A 241 -8.88 4.77 -13.22
C ALA A 241 -8.81 6.18 -12.61
N ILE A 242 -9.79 6.55 -11.79
CA ILE A 242 -9.84 7.86 -11.13
C ILE A 242 -8.67 8.03 -10.18
N ALA A 243 -8.35 7.03 -9.36
CA ALA A 243 -7.20 7.10 -8.47
C ALA A 243 -5.88 7.18 -9.22
N LEU A 244 -5.74 6.46 -10.33
CA LEU A 244 -4.55 6.53 -11.19
C LEU A 244 -4.36 7.96 -11.72
N VAL A 245 -5.41 8.55 -12.29
CA VAL A 245 -5.36 9.94 -12.81
C VAL A 245 -5.07 10.93 -11.68
N LEU A 246 -5.71 10.78 -10.52
CA LEU A 246 -5.49 11.64 -9.36
C LEU A 246 -4.02 11.62 -8.90
N HIS A 247 -3.45 10.42 -8.70
CA HIS A 247 -2.08 10.28 -8.20
C HIS A 247 -1.02 10.67 -9.24
N ILE A 248 -1.28 10.43 -10.52
CA ILE A 248 -0.44 10.99 -11.59
C ILE A 248 -0.49 12.52 -11.57
N GLY A 249 -1.69 13.09 -11.40
CA GLY A 249 -1.86 14.54 -11.25
C GLY A 249 -1.08 15.10 -10.05
N PHE A 250 -1.20 14.50 -8.87
CA PHE A 250 -0.45 14.91 -7.68
C PHE A 250 1.06 14.78 -7.86
N TYR A 251 1.53 13.72 -8.52
CA TYR A 251 2.94 13.54 -8.83
C TYR A 251 3.47 14.69 -9.71
N PHE A 252 2.78 15.02 -10.79
CA PHE A 252 3.23 16.06 -11.73
C PHE A 252 3.02 17.49 -11.24
N PHE A 253 1.91 17.78 -10.56
CA PHE A 253 1.54 19.15 -10.20
C PHE A 253 1.90 19.54 -8.77
N LEU A 254 1.99 18.59 -7.83
CA LEU A 254 2.16 18.89 -6.41
C LEU A 254 3.45 18.30 -5.80
N LYS A 255 4.31 17.67 -6.61
CA LYS A 255 5.56 17.01 -6.19
C LYS A 255 5.33 16.01 -5.03
N VAL A 256 4.22 15.27 -5.12
CA VAL A 256 3.84 14.27 -4.11
C VAL A 256 4.41 12.90 -4.51
N ASP A 257 5.73 12.77 -4.44
CA ASP A 257 6.45 11.67 -5.11
C ASP A 257 6.15 10.28 -4.52
N THR A 258 6.73 9.98 -3.35
CA THR A 258 6.68 8.64 -2.73
C THR A 258 5.28 8.24 -2.30
N TYR A 259 4.45 9.19 -1.91
CA TYR A 259 3.07 8.94 -1.55
C TYR A 259 2.23 8.48 -2.74
N SER A 260 2.26 9.21 -3.87
CA SER A 260 1.49 8.82 -5.05
C SER A 260 1.95 7.47 -5.59
N ALA A 261 3.26 7.21 -5.62
CA ALA A 261 3.78 5.89 -6.00
C ALA A 261 3.29 4.78 -5.04
N THR A 262 3.30 5.02 -3.73
CA THR A 262 2.78 4.07 -2.73
C THR A 262 1.31 3.74 -2.99
N MET A 263 0.49 4.75 -3.25
CA MET A 263 -0.94 4.55 -3.52
C MET A 263 -1.15 3.73 -4.80
N LEU A 264 -0.47 4.06 -5.89
CA LEU A 264 -0.54 3.32 -7.15
C LEU A 264 -0.15 1.84 -6.98
N VAL A 265 0.90 1.56 -6.19
CA VAL A 265 1.33 0.19 -5.89
C VAL A 265 0.24 -0.56 -5.11
N ILE A 266 -0.38 0.06 -4.10
CA ILE A 266 -1.44 -0.57 -3.31
C ILE A 266 -2.67 -0.90 -4.17
N TYR A 267 -2.96 -0.12 -5.20
CA TYR A 267 -4.06 -0.44 -6.13
C TYR A 267 -3.88 -1.78 -6.88
N LEU A 268 -2.66 -2.35 -6.93
CA LEU A 268 -2.46 -3.72 -7.41
C LEU A 268 -3.17 -4.77 -6.55
N ILE A 269 -3.27 -4.54 -5.24
CA ILE A 269 -4.03 -5.40 -4.31
C ILE A 269 -5.55 -5.22 -4.50
N TYR A 270 -5.98 -4.04 -4.93
CA TYR A 270 -7.40 -3.80 -5.20
C TYR A 270 -7.89 -4.49 -6.48
N ALA A 271 -6.99 -4.76 -7.43
CA ALA A 271 -7.28 -5.65 -8.55
C ALA A 271 -7.59 -7.07 -8.05
N SER A 272 -8.46 -7.81 -8.74
CA SER A 272 -8.73 -9.21 -8.35
C SER A 272 -7.42 -10.01 -8.42
N PRO A 273 -7.03 -10.71 -7.34
CA PRO A 273 -5.81 -11.52 -7.33
C PRO A 273 -5.74 -12.50 -8.49
N GLU A 274 -6.88 -13.05 -8.90
CA GLU A 274 -7.02 -13.99 -10.02
C GLU A 274 -6.82 -13.31 -11.38
N ARG A 275 -7.26 -12.05 -11.52
CA ARG A 275 -7.01 -11.27 -12.74
C ARG A 275 -5.52 -10.96 -12.90
N VAL A 276 -4.87 -10.59 -11.79
CA VAL A 276 -3.41 -10.36 -11.79
C VAL A 276 -2.67 -11.66 -12.09
N HIS A 277 -3.10 -12.78 -11.49
CA HIS A 277 -2.53 -14.10 -11.76
C HIS A 277 -2.54 -14.44 -13.25
N ARG A 278 -3.73 -14.41 -13.87
CA ARG A 278 -3.91 -14.72 -15.30
C ARG A 278 -3.12 -13.77 -16.21
N ALA A 279 -3.14 -12.48 -15.93
CA ALA A 279 -2.38 -11.51 -16.71
C ALA A 279 -0.87 -11.81 -16.66
N ILE A 280 -0.35 -12.28 -15.53
CA ILE A 280 1.06 -12.67 -15.43
C ILE A 280 1.33 -14.00 -16.15
N ASP A 281 0.43 -14.99 -16.06
CA ASP A 281 0.59 -16.24 -16.82
C ASP A 281 0.65 -15.98 -18.32
N GLU A 282 -0.26 -15.14 -18.83
CA GLU A 282 -0.29 -14.71 -20.23
C GLU A 282 1.03 -14.03 -20.63
N LEU A 283 1.54 -13.12 -19.80
CA LEU A 283 2.83 -12.43 -20.04
C LEU A 283 4.03 -13.39 -19.99
N GLN A 284 3.95 -14.46 -19.21
CA GLN A 284 5.01 -15.47 -19.09
C GLN A 284 4.90 -16.59 -20.14
N GLY A 285 3.89 -16.55 -21.01
CA GLY A 285 3.66 -17.57 -22.04
C GLY A 285 3.03 -18.86 -21.51
N TYR A 286 2.55 -18.88 -20.27
CA TYR A 286 1.70 -19.95 -19.75
C TYR A 286 0.29 -19.71 -20.29
N GLY A 287 0.02 -20.18 -21.52
CA GLY A 287 -1.29 -20.03 -22.16
C GLY A 287 -2.45 -20.64 -21.36
N ALA A 288 -3.69 -20.45 -21.85
CA ALA A 288 -4.91 -20.93 -21.20
C ALA A 288 -4.93 -22.44 -20.85
N GLU A 289 -4.15 -23.25 -21.56
CA GLU A 289 -4.02 -24.70 -21.34
C GLU A 289 -3.27 -25.06 -20.04
N GLY A 290 -2.42 -24.17 -19.51
CA GLY A 290 -1.71 -24.38 -18.24
C GLY A 290 -2.61 -24.26 -17.00
N ASN A 291 -3.79 -23.63 -17.13
CA ASN A 291 -4.72 -23.40 -16.03
C ASN A 291 -5.58 -24.62 -15.65
N ALA A 292 -5.55 -25.69 -16.44
CA ALA A 292 -6.27 -26.93 -16.13
C ALA A 292 -5.47 -27.89 -15.23
N ALA A 293 -4.17 -27.63 -15.02
CA ALA A 293 -3.24 -28.55 -14.36
C ALA A 293 -2.59 -28.00 -13.07
N ALA A 294 -2.99 -26.82 -12.60
CA ALA A 294 -2.49 -26.16 -11.38
C ALA A 294 -3.63 -25.87 -10.39
#